data_AF-A0A9P0GH56-F1
#
_entry.id   AF-A0A9P0GH56-F1
#
_cell.length_a   1.000
_cell.length_b   1.000
_cell.length_c   1.000
_cell.angle_alpha   90.00
_cell.angle_beta   90.00
_cell.angle_gamma   90.00
#
_symmetry.space_group_name_H-M   'P 1'
#
loop_
_entity.id
_entity.type
_entity.pdbx_description
1 polymer ?
#
loop_
_entity_poly.entity_id
_entity_poly.type
_entity_poly.pdbx_seq_one_letter_code
_entity_poly.pdbx_strand_id
1 'polypeptide(L)'
;MPDVTKENFYNRWRVVERNYKKYIDNQNSTARGRKYFEYVEEMKNIFGGKRSVHPEIILSNEQIEQLNPKQINNLENGNSTANTSGKSDSKGSISVATKTRHPTRKRESNLELVRDDRKQYYSEKPIIGREKLVELQRKNYLIKGRNTILKENNCKCCSDHSKISVFEFIFLFITHFVKRI
;
A
#
# COMPACT_ATOMS: atom_id res chain seq x y z
N MET A 1 9.34 38.48 -3.36
CA MET A 1 9.62 37.03 -3.28
C MET A 1 10.09 36.76 -1.86
N PRO A 2 9.50 35.82 -1.12
CA PRO A 2 10.00 35.49 0.21
C PRO A 2 11.42 34.94 0.10
N ASP A 3 12.35 35.48 0.88
CA ASP A 3 13.73 35.00 0.90
C ASP A 3 13.75 33.55 1.38
N VAL A 4 14.25 32.66 0.51
CA VAL A 4 14.45 31.26 0.84
C VAL A 4 15.67 31.18 1.75
N THR A 5 15.43 31.13 3.06
CA THR A 5 16.49 30.92 4.03
C THR A 5 17.15 29.55 3.82
N LYS A 6 18.44 29.44 4.15
CA LYS A 6 19.19 28.17 4.09
C LYS A 6 18.48 27.06 4.87
N GLU A 7 17.88 27.40 6.02
CA GLU A 7 17.07 26.51 6.86
C GLU A 7 15.90 25.89 6.08
N ASN A 8 15.17 26.71 5.32
CA ASN A 8 14.03 26.25 4.51
C ASN A 8 14.48 25.26 3.43
N PHE A 9 15.63 25.51 2.81
CA PHE A 9 16.22 24.59 1.84
C PHE A 9 16.59 23.25 2.49
N TYR A 10 17.29 23.25 3.63
CA TYR A 10 17.66 22.02 4.33
C TYR A 10 16.44 21.21 4.79
N ASN A 11 15.39 21.89 5.25
CA ASN A 11 14.14 21.24 5.64
C ASN A 11 13.45 20.61 4.44
N ARG A 12 13.41 21.32 3.29
CA ARG A 12 12.88 20.76 2.04
C ARG A 12 13.69 19.56 1.59
N TRP A 13 15.01 19.66 1.59
CA TRP A 13 15.92 18.56 1.25
C TRP A 13 15.67 17.32 2.10
N ARG A 14 15.59 17.46 3.44
CA ARG A 14 15.31 16.35 4.36
C ARG A 14 13.97 15.67 4.09
N VAL A 15 12.95 16.43 3.67
CA VAL A 15 11.65 15.86 3.28
C VAL A 15 11.78 15.02 2.01
N VAL A 16 12.45 15.55 0.98
CA VAL A 16 12.64 14.83 -0.29
C VAL A 16 13.48 13.56 -0.07
N GLU A 17 14.55 13.65 0.73
CA GLU A 17 15.38 12.51 1.11
C GLU A 17 14.56 11.40 1.82
N ARG A 18 13.76 11.77 2.83
CA ARG A 18 12.93 10.80 3.57
C ARG A 18 11.91 10.13 2.65
N ASN A 19 11.32 10.88 1.71
CA ASN A 19 10.36 10.35 0.75
C ASN A 19 11.04 9.39 -0.24
N TYR A 20 12.24 9.71 -0.71
CA TYR A 20 13.02 8.81 -1.56
C TYR A 20 13.39 7.50 -0.85
N LYS A 21 13.85 7.56 0.40
CA LYS A 21 14.12 6.35 1.21
C LYS A 21 12.87 5.47 1.36
N LYS A 22 11.73 6.07 1.71
CA LYS A 22 10.43 5.37 1.77
C LYS A 22 10.03 4.79 0.40
N TYR A 23 10.33 5.46 -0.71
CA TYR A 23 10.05 4.96 -2.05
C TYR A 23 10.85 3.67 -2.31
N ILE A 24 12.15 3.65 -2.02
CA ILE A 24 13.01 2.47 -2.17
C ILE A 24 12.54 1.31 -1.30
N ASP A 25 12.24 1.56 -0.02
CA ASP A 25 11.73 0.52 0.89
C ASP A 25 10.45 -0.15 0.36
N ASN A 26 9.57 0.65 -0.27
CA ASN A 26 8.30 0.18 -0.82
C ASN A 26 8.44 -0.55 -2.17
N GLN A 27 9.54 -0.40 -2.92
CA GLN A 27 9.75 -1.14 -4.18
C GLN A 27 9.86 -2.65 -3.96
N ASN A 28 10.35 -3.07 -2.78
CA ASN A 28 10.44 -4.47 -2.40
C ASN A 28 9.14 -5.02 -1.76
N SER A 29 8.09 -4.20 -1.62
CA SER A 29 6.82 -4.61 -1.01
C SER A 29 5.84 -5.27 -2.00
N THR A 30 5.00 -6.17 -1.51
CA THR A 30 4.07 -6.96 -2.33
C THR A 30 2.85 -6.14 -2.77
N ALA A 31 2.82 -5.78 -4.06
CA ALA A 31 1.70 -5.33 -4.91
C ALA A 31 0.84 -4.11 -4.52
N ARG A 32 0.61 -3.79 -3.24
CA ARG A 32 -0.32 -2.70 -2.84
C ARG A 32 0.37 -1.36 -2.49
N GLY A 33 1.71 -1.35 -2.44
CA GLY A 33 2.50 -0.23 -1.90
C GLY A 33 3.41 0.50 -2.90
N ARG A 34 3.41 0.14 -4.19
CA ARG A 34 4.28 0.80 -5.17
C ARG A 34 3.82 2.25 -5.38
N LYS A 35 4.63 3.19 -4.93
CA LYS A 35 4.41 4.64 -5.10
C LYS A 35 5.28 5.14 -6.23
N TYR A 36 4.76 6.10 -7.00
CA TYR A 36 5.56 6.90 -7.92
C TYR A 36 6.33 7.97 -7.14
N PHE A 37 7.57 8.25 -7.55
CA PHE A 37 8.37 9.35 -7.02
C PHE A 37 8.90 10.12 -8.22
N GLU A 38 8.77 11.44 -8.19
CA GLU A 38 9.02 12.28 -9.38
C GLU A 38 10.52 12.38 -9.69
N TYR A 39 11.37 12.46 -8.67
CA TYR A 39 12.80 12.75 -8.81
C TYR A 39 13.67 11.48 -8.61
N VAL A 40 13.23 10.33 -9.12
CA VAL A 40 13.90 9.05 -8.87
C VAL A 40 15.29 9.03 -9.49
N GLU A 41 15.43 9.51 -10.73
CA GLU A 41 16.67 9.42 -11.48
C GLU A 41 17.73 10.34 -10.86
N GLU A 42 17.35 11.56 -10.50
CA GLU A 42 18.20 12.56 -9.88
C GLU A 42 18.63 12.11 -8.48
N MET A 43 17.70 11.60 -7.67
CA MET A 43 18.02 11.08 -6.34
C MET A 43 18.85 9.80 -6.40
N LYS A 44 18.64 8.95 -7.41
CA LYS A 44 19.45 7.75 -7.60
C LYS A 44 20.89 8.11 -7.98
N ASN A 45 21.10 9.16 -8.77
CA ASN A 45 22.45 9.63 -9.07
C ASN A 45 23.17 10.20 -7.83
N ILE A 46 22.42 10.86 -6.93
CA ILE A 46 22.98 11.43 -5.70
C ILE A 46 23.25 10.34 -4.65
N PHE A 47 22.30 9.42 -4.42
CA PHE A 47 22.37 8.39 -3.37
C PHE A 47 22.90 7.03 -3.83
N GLY A 48 22.98 6.78 -5.14
CA GLY A 48 23.34 5.48 -5.72
C GLY A 48 24.75 4.98 -5.37
N GLY A 49 25.61 5.85 -4.85
CA GLY A 49 26.93 5.50 -4.34
C GLY A 49 27.13 5.65 -2.82
N LYS A 50 26.28 6.39 -2.08
CA LYS A 50 26.49 6.73 -0.66
C LYS A 50 25.16 6.85 0.11
N ARG A 51 25.12 6.37 1.37
CA ARG A 51 23.90 6.34 2.23
C ARG A 51 23.45 7.70 2.79
N SER A 52 24.29 8.72 2.72
CA SER A 52 24.02 10.08 3.23
C SER A 52 24.77 11.10 2.39
N VAL A 53 24.05 12.11 1.87
CA VAL A 53 24.63 13.22 1.11
C VAL A 53 24.20 14.53 1.74
N HIS A 54 25.17 15.38 2.07
CA HIS A 54 24.94 16.74 2.53
C HIS A 54 25.08 17.68 1.34
N PRO A 55 23.99 18.31 0.87
CA PRO A 55 24.09 19.27 -0.22
C PRO A 55 24.79 20.54 0.28
N GLU A 56 25.94 20.85 -0.30
CA GLU A 56 26.56 22.17 -0.15
C GLU A 56 25.78 23.18 -0.98
N ILE A 57 25.23 24.20 -0.33
CA ILE A 57 24.54 25.30 -1.00
C ILE A 57 25.60 26.28 -1.49
N ILE A 58 25.97 26.19 -2.77
CA ILE A 58 26.86 27.15 -3.41
C ILE A 58 26.03 28.40 -3.73
N LEU A 59 26.15 29.43 -2.87
CA LEU A 59 25.51 30.74 -3.06
C LEU A 59 26.45 31.71 -3.80
N SER A 60 26.91 31.34 -4.99
CA SER A 60 27.69 32.24 -5.84
C SER A 60 27.29 32.05 -7.30
N ASN A 61 26.65 33.07 -7.87
CA ASN A 61 26.00 33.08 -9.19
C ASN A 61 26.96 33.14 -10.39
N GLU A 62 28.24 32.74 -10.28
CA GLU A 62 29.21 33.04 -11.36
C GLU A 62 29.92 31.89 -12.04
N GLN A 63 29.91 30.63 -11.57
CA GLN A 63 30.60 29.57 -12.30
C GLN A 63 29.87 28.23 -12.27
N ILE A 64 28.92 28.06 -13.21
CA ILE A 64 28.54 26.73 -13.72
C ILE A 64 29.51 26.40 -14.86
N GLU A 65 30.77 26.15 -14.53
CA GLU A 65 31.69 25.48 -15.45
C GLU A 65 32.08 24.13 -14.87
N GLN A 66 31.42 23.09 -15.40
CA GLN A 66 31.95 21.74 -15.60
C GLN A 66 32.77 21.11 -14.45
N LEU A 67 32.11 20.57 -13.43
CA LEU A 67 32.74 19.57 -12.58
C LEU A 67 32.57 18.17 -13.17
N ASN A 68 33.66 17.70 -13.79
CA ASN A 68 33.87 16.34 -14.28
C ASN A 68 33.79 15.29 -13.12
N PRO A 69 33.17 14.11 -13.33
CA PRO A 69 32.87 13.15 -12.26
C PRO A 69 34.04 12.25 -11.79
N LYS A 70 35.31 12.70 -11.82
CA LYS A 70 36.47 11.82 -11.59
C LYS A 70 37.32 12.07 -10.32
N GLN A 71 36.89 12.89 -9.36
CA GLN A 71 37.74 13.19 -8.19
C GLN A 71 37.04 13.07 -6.83
N ILE A 72 36.43 11.93 -6.53
CA ILE A 72 36.04 11.61 -5.14
C ILE A 72 36.45 10.18 -4.79
N ASN A 73 37.74 9.89 -4.95
CA ASN A 73 38.41 8.79 -4.26
C ASN A 73 39.65 9.39 -3.62
N ASN A 74 39.88 9.04 -2.35
CA ASN A 74 40.98 9.47 -1.47
C ASN A 74 40.63 10.61 -0.52
N LEU A 75 40.07 10.24 0.64
CA LEU A 75 40.68 10.59 1.92
C LEU A 75 40.31 9.56 3.00
N GLU A 76 41.34 9.20 3.76
CA GLU A 76 41.56 8.11 4.73
C GLU A 76 40.58 8.08 5.93
N ASN A 77 40.20 6.92 6.50
CA ASN A 77 40.95 5.97 7.37
C ASN A 77 41.24 6.52 8.79
N GLY A 78 40.80 5.82 9.85
CA GLY A 78 41.40 5.96 11.20
C GLY A 78 40.48 5.89 12.43
N ASN A 79 40.49 4.73 13.10
CA ASN A 79 40.42 4.49 14.56
C ASN A 79 39.14 4.71 15.39
N SER A 80 38.69 3.64 16.06
CA SER A 80 38.61 3.53 17.55
C SER A 80 38.30 2.09 18.02
N THR A 81 39.36 1.37 18.42
CA THR A 81 39.59 0.62 19.70
C THR A 81 38.35 0.30 20.57
N ALA A 82 37.92 -0.96 20.79
CA ALA A 82 38.42 -2.07 21.64
C ALA A 82 38.24 -1.93 23.18
N ASN A 83 37.76 -3.04 23.78
CA ASN A 83 37.73 -3.48 25.20
C ASN A 83 36.53 -3.00 26.06
N THR A 84 35.85 -3.86 26.85
CA THR A 84 36.42 -4.62 27.98
C THR A 84 35.56 -5.81 28.42
N SER A 85 36.23 -6.91 28.77
CA SER A 85 35.74 -8.14 29.41
C SER A 85 35.67 -8.06 30.94
N GLY A 86 34.79 -8.84 31.60
CA GLY A 86 35.17 -9.54 32.84
C GLY A 86 34.23 -9.49 34.05
N LYS A 87 33.73 -10.70 34.41
CA LYS A 87 33.55 -11.31 35.77
C LYS A 87 32.87 -10.54 36.91
N SER A 88 31.90 -11.19 37.56
CA SER A 88 32.12 -11.92 38.83
C SER A 88 30.83 -12.50 39.44
N ASP A 89 30.91 -13.75 39.90
CA ASP A 89 29.92 -14.43 40.75
C ASP A 89 29.78 -13.78 42.13
N SER A 90 28.57 -13.82 42.70
CA SER A 90 28.36 -13.72 44.16
C SER A 90 27.05 -14.38 44.57
N LYS A 91 27.16 -15.47 45.34
CA LYS A 91 26.07 -16.10 46.10
C LYS A 91 25.66 -15.19 47.27
N GLY A 92 24.37 -15.13 47.59
CA GLY A 92 23.84 -14.50 48.80
C GLY A 92 22.36 -14.83 48.99
N SER A 93 22.03 -15.28 50.19
CA SER A 93 20.91 -16.15 50.58
C SER A 93 19.72 -15.43 51.25
N ILE A 94 18.50 -16.01 51.14
CA ILE A 94 17.43 -16.14 52.20
C ILE A 94 16.85 -14.79 52.73
N SER A 95 15.55 -14.44 52.79
CA SER A 95 14.27 -15.17 52.84
C SER A 95 13.07 -14.19 52.94
N VAL A 96 11.85 -14.77 52.88
CA VAL A 96 10.53 -14.32 53.40
C VAL A 96 9.87 -13.07 52.79
N ALA A 97 8.81 -13.30 52.02
CA ALA A 97 7.46 -12.76 52.27
C ALA A 97 6.47 -13.33 51.23
N THR A 98 5.70 -14.35 51.63
CA THR A 98 4.51 -14.82 50.90
C THR A 98 3.42 -13.76 50.98
N LYS A 99 3.46 -12.80 50.05
CA LYS A 99 2.31 -11.94 49.75
C LYS A 99 1.41 -12.66 48.77
N THR A 100 0.21 -12.98 49.23
CA THR A 100 -0.93 -13.50 48.48
C THR A 100 -1.10 -12.69 47.20
N ARG A 101 -0.68 -13.25 46.07
CA ARG A 101 -0.83 -12.62 44.76
C ARG A 101 -2.31 -12.67 44.40
N HIS A 102 -3.00 -11.54 44.47
CA HIS A 102 -4.23 -11.36 43.73
C HIS A 102 -3.98 -11.71 42.26
N PRO A 103 -4.88 -12.46 41.58
CA PRO A 103 -4.69 -12.82 40.19
C PRO A 103 -4.63 -11.52 39.39
N THR A 104 -3.42 -11.14 38.98
CA THR A 104 -3.22 -10.09 38.02
C THR A 104 -3.93 -10.57 36.76
N ARG A 105 -5.06 -9.93 36.41
CA ARG A 105 -5.62 -10.05 35.06
C ARG A 105 -4.45 -9.82 34.13
N LYS A 106 -3.99 -10.87 33.46
CA LYS A 106 -2.98 -10.75 32.41
C LYS A 106 -3.59 -9.74 31.45
N ARG A 107 -2.99 -8.55 31.39
CA ARG A 107 -3.22 -7.67 30.24
C ARG A 107 -2.73 -8.48 29.06
N GLU A 108 -3.66 -9.04 28.29
CA GLU A 108 -3.35 -9.64 27.01
C GLU A 108 -2.50 -8.65 26.25
N SER A 109 -1.30 -9.10 25.86
CA SER A 109 -0.45 -8.27 25.05
C SER A 109 -1.15 -8.03 23.72
N ASN A 110 -0.94 -6.89 23.07
CA ASN A 110 -1.46 -6.66 21.71
C ASN A 110 -1.10 -7.82 20.74
N LEU A 111 0.00 -8.54 20.99
CA LEU A 111 0.39 -9.73 20.22
C LEU A 111 -0.55 -10.94 20.43
N GLU A 112 -1.14 -11.08 21.60
CA GLU A 112 -2.10 -12.14 21.94
C GLU A 112 -3.44 -11.87 21.23
N LEU A 113 -3.92 -10.62 21.28
CA LEU A 113 -5.08 -10.18 20.52
C LEU A 113 -4.94 -10.43 19.01
N VAL A 114 -3.78 -10.10 18.43
CA VAL A 114 -3.50 -10.35 17.01
C VAL A 114 -3.47 -11.85 16.67
N ARG A 115 -3.03 -12.70 17.60
CA ARG A 115 -3.06 -14.16 17.41
C ARG A 115 -4.48 -14.70 17.41
N ASP A 116 -5.31 -14.21 18.32
CA ASP A 116 -6.70 -14.63 18.45
C ASP A 116 -7.54 -14.16 17.26
N ASP A 117 -7.39 -12.89 16.83
CA ASP A 117 -8.03 -12.37 15.61
C ASP A 117 -7.68 -13.21 14.38
N ARG A 118 -6.39 -13.57 14.24
CA ARG A 118 -5.93 -14.41 13.13
C ARG A 118 -6.55 -15.80 13.19
N LYS A 119 -6.61 -16.40 14.38
CA LYS A 119 -7.23 -17.72 14.59
C LYS A 119 -8.71 -17.68 14.25
N GLN A 120 -9.43 -16.66 14.73
CA GLN A 120 -10.84 -16.45 14.46
C GLN A 120 -11.13 -16.29 12.97
N TYR A 121 -10.35 -15.45 12.28
CA TYR A 121 -10.46 -15.27 10.83
C TYR A 121 -10.34 -16.59 10.05
N TYR A 122 -9.35 -17.42 10.39
CA TYR A 122 -9.16 -18.70 9.70
C TYR A 122 -10.24 -19.73 10.04
N SER A 123 -10.85 -19.67 11.23
CA SER A 123 -11.99 -20.52 11.57
C SER A 123 -13.30 -20.09 10.89
N GLU A 124 -13.54 -18.79 10.73
CA GLU A 124 -14.78 -18.26 10.14
C GLU A 124 -14.78 -18.31 8.61
N LYS A 125 -13.63 -18.06 7.99
CA LYS A 125 -13.46 -18.05 6.52
C LYS A 125 -14.05 -19.28 5.80
N PRO A 126 -13.82 -20.53 6.23
CA PRO A 126 -14.40 -21.71 5.57
C PRO A 126 -15.93 -21.78 5.74
N ILE A 127 -16.48 -21.29 6.85
CA ILE A 127 -17.92 -21.28 7.12
C ILE A 127 -18.62 -20.34 6.13
N ILE A 128 -18.14 -19.10 6.04
CA ILE A 128 -18.63 -18.10 5.10
C ILE A 128 -18.53 -18.60 3.66
N GLY A 129 -17.44 -19.31 3.32
CA GLY A 129 -17.26 -19.93 2.01
C GLY A 129 -18.34 -20.96 1.69
N ARG A 130 -18.68 -21.83 2.65
CA ARG A 130 -19.75 -22.82 2.50
C ARG A 130 -21.12 -22.18 2.37
N GLU A 131 -21.44 -21.19 3.20
CA GLU A 131 -22.72 -20.46 3.13
C GLU A 131 -22.92 -19.78 1.77
N LYS A 132 -21.88 -19.11 1.25
CA LYS A 132 -21.92 -18.49 -0.09
C LYS A 132 -22.16 -19.53 -1.19
N LEU A 133 -21.58 -20.72 -1.06
CA LEU A 133 -21.77 -21.80 -2.02
C LEU A 133 -23.22 -22.32 -2.01
N VAL A 134 -23.79 -22.52 -0.82
CA VAL A 134 -25.19 -22.94 -0.65
C VAL A 134 -26.15 -21.90 -1.24
N GLU A 135 -25.91 -20.61 -0.98
CA GLU A 135 -26.76 -19.54 -1.50
C GLU A 135 -26.65 -19.43 -3.03
N LEU A 136 -25.45 -19.64 -3.60
CA LEU A 136 -25.26 -19.69 -5.05
C LEU A 136 -26.01 -20.87 -5.69
N GLN A 137 -25.97 -22.05 -5.06
CA GLN A 137 -26.72 -23.22 -5.51
C GLN A 137 -28.23 -22.97 -5.46
N ARG A 138 -28.73 -22.35 -4.38
CA ARG A 138 -30.14 -21.94 -4.25
C ARG A 138 -30.55 -20.99 -5.39
N LYS A 139 -29.75 -19.96 -5.67
CA LYS A 139 -30.03 -19.02 -6.78
C LYS A 139 -30.04 -19.72 -8.12
N ASN A 140 -29.07 -20.61 -8.38
CA ASN A 140 -29.03 -21.39 -9.61
C ASN A 140 -30.26 -22.29 -9.76
N TYR A 141 -30.76 -22.88 -8.67
CA TYR A 141 -31.99 -23.65 -8.69
C TYR A 141 -33.21 -22.79 -9.09
N LEU A 142 -33.35 -21.59 -8.50
CA LEU A 142 -34.44 -20.67 -8.83
C LEU A 142 -34.35 -20.17 -10.28
N ILE A 143 -33.15 -19.86 -10.78
CA ILE A 143 -32.94 -19.46 -12.18
C ILE A 143 -33.31 -20.59 -13.12
N LYS A 144 -32.93 -21.84 -12.81
CA LYS A 144 -33.34 -23.01 -13.59
C LYS A 144 -34.86 -23.14 -13.63
N GLY A 145 -35.54 -23.02 -12.48
CA GLY A 145 -37.00 -23.05 -12.40
C GLY A 145 -37.65 -21.95 -13.24
N ARG A 146 -37.16 -20.70 -13.13
CA ARG A 146 -37.62 -19.59 -13.96
C ARG A 146 -37.43 -19.88 -15.46
N ASN A 147 -36.27 -20.41 -15.85
CA ASN A 147 -35.97 -20.73 -17.25
C ASN A 147 -36.87 -21.85 -17.77
N THR A 148 -37.22 -22.84 -16.96
CA THR A 148 -38.19 -23.87 -17.32
C THR A 148 -39.56 -23.26 -17.57
N ILE A 149 -40.06 -22.42 -16.65
CA ILE A 149 -41.34 -21.72 -16.80
C ILE A 149 -41.33 -20.84 -18.05
N LEU A 150 -40.25 -20.12 -18.32
CA LEU A 150 -40.13 -19.28 -19.53
C LEU A 150 -40.07 -20.11 -20.82
N LYS A 151 -39.51 -21.32 -20.79
CA LYS A 151 -39.50 -22.22 -21.94
C LYS A 151 -40.88 -22.84 -22.19
N GLU A 152 -41.59 -23.21 -21.13
CA GLU A 152 -42.95 -23.75 -21.22
C GLU A 152 -43.95 -22.66 -21.62
N ASN A 153 -43.80 -21.47 -21.03
CA ASN A 153 -44.59 -20.28 -21.32
C ASN A 153 -44.00 -19.42 -22.44
N ASN A 154 -43.12 -19.97 -23.28
CA ASN A 154 -42.76 -19.35 -24.55
C ASN A 154 -44.00 -19.44 -25.47
N CYS A 155 -44.98 -18.62 -25.09
CA CYS A 155 -46.19 -18.33 -25.80
C CYS A 155 -45.76 -17.79 -27.17
N LYS A 156 -46.33 -18.38 -28.22
CA LYS A 156 -46.18 -17.89 -29.60
C LYS A 156 -46.55 -16.40 -29.73
N CYS A 157 -47.26 -15.83 -28.76
CA CYS A 157 -47.69 -14.44 -28.69
C CYS A 157 -46.57 -13.40 -28.43
N CYS A 158 -45.36 -13.78 -28.01
CA CYS A 158 -44.26 -12.82 -27.77
C CYS A 158 -43.22 -12.74 -28.90
N SER A 159 -43.41 -13.47 -30.01
CA SER A 159 -42.48 -13.45 -31.16
C SER A 159 -42.67 -12.22 -32.06
N ASP A 160 -43.74 -11.44 -31.88
CA ASP A 160 -44.11 -10.36 -32.80
C ASP A 160 -43.70 -8.95 -32.32
N HIS A 161 -43.23 -8.79 -31.07
CA HIS A 161 -42.86 -7.47 -30.55
C HIS A 161 -41.39 -7.07 -30.72
N SER A 162 -40.51 -7.94 -31.24
CA SER A 162 -39.09 -7.62 -31.47
C SER A 162 -38.72 -7.28 -32.92
N LYS A 163 -39.71 -7.13 -33.81
CA LYS A 163 -39.50 -6.74 -35.22
C LYS A 163 -39.82 -5.27 -35.53
N ILE A 164 -39.87 -4.38 -34.54
CA ILE A 164 -39.69 -2.96 -34.83
C ILE A 164 -38.21 -2.80 -35.17
N SER A 165 -37.93 -2.90 -36.47
CA SER A 165 -36.62 -2.67 -37.04
C SER A 165 -36.12 -1.32 -36.56
N VAL A 166 -34.86 -1.25 -36.12
CA VAL A 166 -34.20 0.01 -35.75
C VAL A 166 -34.36 1.06 -36.86
N PHE A 167 -34.53 0.62 -38.12
CA PHE A 167 -34.89 1.48 -39.25
C PHE A 167 -36.21 2.22 -39.10
N GLU A 168 -37.28 1.59 -38.58
CA GLU A 168 -38.56 2.29 -38.40
C GLU A 168 -38.48 3.35 -37.31
N PHE A 169 -37.69 3.09 -36.26
CA PHE A 169 -37.45 4.07 -35.19
C PHE A 169 -36.66 5.28 -35.70
N ILE A 170 -35.63 5.04 -36.53
CA ILE A 170 -34.86 6.11 -37.19
C ILE A 170 -35.73 6.87 -38.19
N PHE A 171 -36.59 6.19 -38.96
CA PHE A 171 -37.46 6.83 -39.94
C PHE A 171 -38.52 7.74 -39.27
N LEU A 172 -39.11 7.29 -38.16
CA LEU A 172 -40.01 8.10 -37.33
C LEU A 172 -39.29 9.33 -36.74
N PHE A 173 -38.03 9.18 -36.31
CA PHE A 173 -37.26 10.29 -35.78
C PHE A 173 -36.92 11.34 -36.85
N ILE A 174 -36.49 10.89 -38.04
CA ILE A 174 -36.15 11.79 -39.16
C ILE A 174 -37.39 12.52 -39.67
N THR A 175 -38.50 11.82 -39.89
CA THR A 175 -39.74 12.44 -40.39
C THR A 175 -40.33 13.44 -39.40
N HIS A 176 -40.18 13.20 -38.10
CA HIS A 176 -40.61 14.14 -37.07
C HIS A 176 -39.67 15.35 -36.92
N PHE A 177 -38.38 15.19 -37.25
CA PHE A 177 -37.40 16.29 -37.23
C PHE A 177 -37.58 17.23 -38.43
N VAL A 178 -37.83 16.67 -39.63
CA VAL A 178 -38.03 17.46 -40.86
C VAL A 178 -39.34 18.26 -40.84
N LYS A 179 -40.38 17.79 -40.15
CA LYS A 179 -41.63 18.55 -39.96
C LYS A 179 -41.53 19.71 -38.96
N ARG A 180 -40.43 19.81 -38.22
CA ARG A 180 -40.26 20.79 -37.13
C ARG A 180 -39.30 21.95 -37.49
N ILE A 181 -38.76 21.94 -38.71
CA ILE A 181 -38.03 23.03 -39.37
C ILE A 181 -38.98 23.67 -40.38
#